data_AF-A0AAV0DQW5-F1
#
_entry.id   AF-A0AAV0DQW5-F1
#
_cell.length_a   1.000
_cell.length_b   1.000
_cell.length_c   1.000
_cell.angle_alpha   90.00
_cell.angle_beta   90.00
_cell.angle_gamma   90.00
#
_symmetry.space_group_name_H-M   'P 1'
#
loop_
_entity.id
_entity.type
_entity.pdbx_description
1 polymer ?
#
loop_
_entity_poly.entity_id
_entity_poly.type
_entity_poly.pdbx_seq_one_letter_code
_entity_poly.pdbx_strand_id
1 'polypeptide(L)'
;MGTGSTAKHAVDRIEELLSQGKLKNTVEIPTSRKTHEQAVSLGIPLSDLDSHPVLDLKINGADEVVTNMNLVKGRGGRFSGR
;
A
#
# COMPACT_ATOMS: atom_id res chain seq x y z
N MET A 1 0.98 -2.31 -0.16
CA MET A 1 0.49 -0.95 0.14
C MET A 1 -0.26 -0.87 1.46
N GLY A 2 -0.03 0.21 2.22
CA GLY A 2 -0.68 0.54 3.49
C GLY A 2 -2.17 0.89 3.40
N THR A 3 -2.72 1.41 4.49
CA THR A 3 -4.13 1.82 4.60
C THR A 3 -4.23 3.25 5.12
N GLY A 4 -5.23 4.01 4.67
CA GLY A 4 -5.50 5.38 5.12
C GLY A 4 -5.67 6.36 3.97
N SER A 5 -6.02 7.61 4.29
CA SER A 5 -6.18 8.69 3.29
C SER A 5 -4.88 8.95 2.53
N THR A 6 -3.72 8.95 3.21
CA THR A 6 -2.42 9.11 2.55
C THR A 6 -2.10 7.96 1.61
N ALA A 7 -2.41 6.71 2.00
CA ALA A 7 -2.19 5.55 1.16
C ALA A 7 -3.04 5.61 -0.12
N LYS A 8 -4.27 6.17 -0.05
CA LYS A 8 -5.14 6.37 -1.22
C LYS A 8 -4.42 7.14 -2.33
N HIS A 9 -3.77 8.25 -1.98
CA HIS A 9 -3.04 9.07 -2.95
C HIS A 9 -1.84 8.33 -3.57
N ALA A 10 -1.17 7.47 -2.79
CA ALA A 10 -0.08 6.66 -3.31
C ALA A 10 -0.58 5.63 -4.35
N VAL A 11 -1.72 4.98 -4.10
CA VAL A 11 -2.35 4.05 -5.05
C VAL A 11 -2.76 4.77 -6.33
N ASP A 12 -3.43 5.93 -6.22
CA ASP A 12 -3.82 6.76 -7.37
C ASP A 12 -2.58 7.11 -8.22
N ARG A 13 -1.47 7.50 -7.57
CA ARG A 13 -0.23 7.84 -8.26
C ARG A 13 0.46 6.64 -8.93
N ILE A 14 0.34 5.44 -8.35
CA ILE A 14 0.89 4.21 -8.95
C ILE A 14 0.14 3.88 -10.24
N GLU A 15 -1.19 3.96 -10.24
CA GLU A 15 -2.00 3.78 -11.45
C GLU A 15 -1.56 4.75 -12.55
N GLU A 16 -1.44 6.05 -12.24
CA GLU A 16 -1.02 7.06 -13.22
C GLU A 16 0.35 6.75 -13.84
N LEU A 17 1.27 6.20 -13.07
CA LEU A 17 2.61 5.84 -13.54
C LEU A 17 2.60 4.56 -14.38
N LEU A 18 1.72 3.62 -14.06
CA LEU A 18 1.49 2.40 -14.86
C LEU A 18 0.84 2.76 -16.20
N SER A 19 -0.18 3.61 -16.21
CA SER A 19 -0.86 4.05 -17.44
C SER A 19 0.05 4.90 -18.33
N GLN A 20 0.97 5.67 -17.75
CA GLN A 20 2.05 6.36 -18.48
C GLN A 20 3.17 5.42 -18.97
N GLY A 21 3.14 4.13 -18.61
CA GLY A 21 4.18 3.16 -18.95
C GLY A 21 5.54 3.42 -18.28
N LYS A 22 5.58 4.29 -17.26
CA LYS A 22 6.79 4.61 -16.49
C LYS A 22 7.09 3.55 -15.44
N LEU A 23 6.05 2.97 -14.86
CA LEU A 23 6.14 1.73 -14.10
C LEU A 23 5.70 0.57 -14.98
N LYS A 24 6.41 -0.56 -14.87
CA LYS A 24 6.14 -1.79 -15.61
C LYS A 24 6.39 -2.97 -14.67
N ASN A 25 5.75 -4.11 -14.96
CA ASN A 25 5.95 -5.37 -14.22
C ASN A 25 5.80 -5.19 -12.70
N THR A 26 4.85 -4.36 -12.26
CA THR A 26 4.61 -4.07 -10.85
C THR A 26 3.32 -4.74 -10.40
N VAL A 27 3.36 -5.36 -9.22
CA VAL A 27 2.19 -5.91 -8.53
C VAL A 27 2.03 -5.24 -7.17
N GLU A 28 0.80 -5.05 -6.73
CA GLU A 28 0.49 -4.48 -5.43
C GLU A 28 -0.02 -5.55 -4.46
N ILE A 29 0.54 -5.55 -3.24
CA ILE A 29 0.05 -6.39 -2.12
C ILE A 29 -0.66 -5.48 -1.10
N PRO A 30 -2.00 -5.37 -1.13
CA PRO A 30 -2.73 -4.46 -0.27
C PRO A 30 -2.80 -4.98 1.17
N THR A 31 -2.60 -4.08 2.14
CA THR A 31 -2.70 -4.44 3.56
C THR A 31 -4.11 -4.28 4.11
N SER A 32 -5.11 -3.87 3.33
CA SER A 32 -6.53 -3.83 3.76
C SER A 32 -7.51 -3.99 2.60
N ARG A 33 -8.77 -4.32 2.93
CA ARG A 33 -9.85 -4.42 1.95
C ARG A 33 -10.10 -3.10 1.21
N LYS A 34 -10.02 -1.97 1.92
CA LYS A 34 -10.19 -0.64 1.32
C LYS A 34 -9.14 -0.35 0.25
N THR A 35 -7.87 -0.62 0.55
CA THR A 35 -6.78 -0.46 -0.43
C THR A 35 -6.91 -1.44 -1.58
N HIS A 36 -7.30 -2.69 -1.29
CA HIS A 36 -7.56 -3.72 -2.31
C HIS A 36 -8.67 -3.27 -3.27
N GLU A 37 -9.83 -2.85 -2.76
CA GLU A 37 -10.96 -2.39 -3.57
C GLU A 37 -10.57 -1.20 -4.47
N GLN A 38 -9.79 -0.25 -3.95
CA GLN A 38 -9.27 0.86 -4.74
C GLN A 38 -8.36 0.37 -5.88
N ALA A 39 -7.38 -0.47 -5.59
CA ALA A 39 -6.43 -0.97 -6.58
C ALA A 39 -7.13 -1.82 -7.67
N VAL A 40 -8.14 -2.63 -7.29
CA VAL A 40 -9.01 -3.33 -8.26
C VAL A 40 -9.75 -2.34 -9.16
N SER A 41 -10.36 -1.29 -8.58
CA SER A 41 -11.10 -0.30 -9.36
C SER A 41 -10.24 0.48 -10.37
N LEU A 42 -8.93 0.56 -10.10
CA LEU A 42 -7.92 1.21 -10.92
C LEU A 42 -7.22 0.25 -11.89
N GLY A 43 -7.55 -1.04 -11.87
CA GLY A 43 -6.91 -2.05 -12.73
C GLY A 43 -5.45 -2.33 -12.40
N ILE A 44 -4.99 -2.03 -11.19
CA ILE A 44 -3.62 -2.32 -10.74
C ILE A 44 -3.49 -3.84 -10.53
N PRO A 45 -2.46 -4.51 -11.09
CA PRO A 45 -2.21 -5.92 -10.83
C PRO A 45 -1.98 -6.20 -9.34
N LEU A 46 -2.66 -7.23 -8.80
CA LEU A 46 -2.62 -7.56 -7.38
C LEU A 46 -1.96 -8.91 -7.12
N SER A 47 -1.36 -9.04 -5.92
CA SER A 47 -0.91 -10.31 -5.38
C SER A 47 -0.99 -10.35 -3.84
N ASP A 48 -0.45 -11.40 -3.24
CA ASP A 48 -0.38 -11.66 -1.81
C ASP A 48 1.02 -12.13 -1.39
N LEU A 49 1.27 -12.19 -0.08
CA LEU A 49 2.56 -12.59 0.48
C LEU A 49 2.84 -14.10 0.37
N ASP A 50 1.81 -14.91 0.13
CA ASP A 50 1.99 -16.35 -0.07
C ASP A 50 2.58 -16.61 -1.46
N SER A 51 2.12 -15.86 -2.46
CA SER A 51 2.58 -15.93 -3.85
C SER A 51 3.85 -15.11 -4.11
N HIS A 52 4.00 -13.98 -3.41
CA HIS A 52 5.16 -13.10 -3.50
C HIS A 52 5.73 -12.81 -2.09
N PRO A 53 6.52 -13.74 -1.52
CA PRO A 53 7.02 -13.63 -0.14
C PRO A 53 8.10 -12.57 0.03
N VAL A 54 8.75 -12.14 -1.05
CA VAL A 54 9.77 -11.10 -1.04
C VAL A 54 9.12 -9.77 -1.47
N LEU A 55 9.13 -8.80 -0.57
CA LEU A 55 8.63 -7.45 -0.82
C LEU A 55 9.77 -6.50 -1.17
N ASP A 56 9.69 -5.86 -2.34
CA ASP A 56 10.67 -4.83 -2.74
C ASP A 56 10.48 -3.51 -1.96
N LEU A 57 9.23 -3.08 -1.81
CA LEU A 57 8.88 -1.79 -1.20
C LEU A 57 7.54 -1.85 -0.46
N LYS A 58 7.50 -1.26 0.74
CA LYS A 58 6.28 -1.07 1.53
C LYS A 58 6.05 0.40 1.83
N ILE A 59 5.03 0.97 1.20
CA ILE A 59 4.53 2.32 1.50
C ILE A 59 3.36 2.20 2.48
N ASN A 60 3.40 2.91 3.60
CA ASN A 60 2.31 2.96 4.57
C ASN A 60 2.30 4.31 5.32
N GLY A 61 1.11 4.79 5.69
CA GLY A 61 0.97 5.95 6.57
C GLY A 61 1.40 5.63 8.01
N ALA A 62 1.48 6.65 8.85
CA ALA A 62 1.62 6.55 10.30
C ALA A 62 0.68 7.57 10.94
N ASP A 63 0.12 7.24 12.10
CA ASP A 63 -0.70 8.19 12.85
C ASP A 63 0.18 9.20 13.58
N GLU A 64 1.33 8.75 14.08
CA GLU A 64 2.37 9.59 14.68
C GLU A 64 3.76 9.07 14.30
N VAL A 65 4.72 10.00 14.19
CA VAL A 65 6.14 9.71 14.03
C VAL A 65 6.86 10.35 15.21
N VAL A 66 7.49 9.53 16.06
CA VAL A 66 8.30 10.02 17.18
C VAL A 66 9.78 10.00 16.82
N THR A 67 10.63 10.50 17.72
CA THR A 67 12.09 10.53 17.53
C THR A 67 12.62 9.14 17.16
N ASN A 68 13.66 9.10 16.31
CA ASN A 68 14.26 7.88 15.75
C ASN A 68 13.37 7.08 14.78
N MET A 69 12.41 7.74 14.10
CA MET A 69 11.56 7.11 13.07
C MET A 69 10.66 5.98 13.60
N ASN A 70 10.39 5.96 14.91
CA ASN A 70 9.41 5.05 15.50
C ASN A 70 8.00 5.51 15.15
N LEU A 71 7.14 4.58 14.76
CA LEU A 71 5.83 4.87 14.16
C LEU A 71 4.70 4.31 15.02
N VAL A 72 3.74 5.15 15.37
CA VAL A 72 2.43 4.70 15.86
C VAL A 72 1.52 4.53 14.64
N LYS A 73 0.76 3.44 14.61
CA LYS A 73 -0.18 3.08 13.53
C LYS A 73 -1.52 2.70 14.14
N GLY A 74 -2.49 2.32 13.30
CA GLY A 74 -3.69 1.60 13.76
C GLY A 74 -4.85 2.43 14.29
N ARG A 75 -4.81 3.78 14.26
CA ARG A 75 -5.97 4.61 14.60
C ARG A 75 -7.17 4.36 13.66
N GLY A 76 -6.91 3.82 12.47
CA GLY A 76 -7.91 3.31 11.52
C GLY A 76 -8.40 1.87 11.77
N GLY A 77 -8.10 1.27 12.93
CA GLY A 77 -8.60 -0.04 13.33
C GLY A 77 -7.86 -1.25 12.75
N ARG A 78 -6.63 -1.08 12.22
CA ARG A 78 -5.85 -2.18 11.64
C ARG A 78 -4.40 -2.18 12.12
N PHE A 79 -4.17 -2.91 13.21
CA PHE A 79 -2.87 -3.45 13.60
C PHE A 79 -2.92 -4.96 13.42
N SER A 80 -1.99 -5.53 12.66
CA SER A 80 -1.59 -6.93 12.85
C SER A 80 -0.10 -6.91 13.15
N GLY A 81 0.22 -6.75 14.43
CA GLY A 81 1.56 -7.01 14.94
C GLY A 81 1.76 -8.52 15.04
N ARG A 82 2.70 -9.04 14.26
CA ARG A 82 3.70 -9.98 14.76
C ARG A 82 5.05 -9.44 14.32
#